data_AF-A0A9C8K814-F1
#
_entry.id   AF-A0A9C8K814-F1
#
_cell.length_a   1.000
_cell.length_b   1.000
_cell.length_c   1.000
_cell.angle_alpha   90.00
_cell.angle_beta   90.00
_cell.angle_gamma   90.00
#
_symmetry.space_group_name_H-M   'P 1'
#
loop_
_entity.id
_entity.type
_entity.pdbx_description
1 polymer ?
#
loop_
_entity_poly.entity_id
_entity_poly.type
_entity_poly.pdbx_seq_one_letter_code
_entity_poly.pdbx_strand_id
1 'polypeptide(L)'
;MKNLFAHFKGDLFGGVTAGIVALPLALAFGVSSGMGPSAGLYGAIFISFFAALFGGTNTQISGPTAPMTAVSMVVIAGIVAANDGSLEKALPAILIVFLLAGLMQIGLGLIGVGKYIRYIPYPVVSGFMTAIGVIILVTQVLPAMGYYPKEDAELVNKYKPQAEEIILDNILKEEAGEGILVLEDFEQTIKRAGKITEEDMLKEARTLAKSETSGVVGAIKVLPRAIQNINWLELILALATIIIIYGFKKITTTIPSALSLIHI
;
A
#
# COMPACT_ATOMS: atom_id res chain seq x y z
N MET A 1 -23.34 28.51 2.69
CA MET A 1 -24.23 27.33 2.62
C MET A 1 -25.60 27.59 1.95
N LYS A 2 -25.84 28.70 1.23
CA LYS A 2 -27.18 28.99 0.66
C LYS A 2 -27.55 28.25 -0.65
N ASN A 3 -26.76 27.27 -1.11
CA ASN A 3 -27.03 26.52 -2.35
C ASN A 3 -26.53 25.07 -2.30
N LEU A 4 -26.64 24.39 -1.14
CA LEU A 4 -26.13 23.02 -0.96
C LEU A 4 -26.72 22.00 -1.96
N PHE A 5 -27.93 22.24 -2.44
CA PHE A 5 -28.65 21.35 -3.37
C PHE A 5 -28.76 21.90 -4.79
N ALA A 6 -28.10 23.03 -5.10
CA ALA A 6 -28.19 23.66 -6.42
C ALA A 6 -27.65 22.76 -7.54
N HIS A 7 -26.70 21.88 -7.22
CA HIS A 7 -26.07 20.94 -8.15
C HIS A 7 -26.31 19.48 -7.77
N PHE A 8 -27.37 19.16 -7.02
CA PHE A 8 -27.61 17.84 -6.44
C PHE A 8 -27.42 16.66 -7.41
N LYS A 9 -27.95 16.77 -8.64
CA LYS A 9 -27.76 15.74 -9.67
C LYS A 9 -26.26 15.55 -10.02
N GLY A 10 -25.56 16.66 -10.27
CA GLY A 10 -24.14 16.63 -10.59
C GLY A 10 -23.28 16.11 -9.44
N ASP A 11 -23.56 16.56 -8.22
CA ASP A 11 -22.83 16.15 -7.02
C ASP A 11 -23.06 14.67 -6.70
N LEU A 12 -24.29 14.18 -6.89
CA LEU A 12 -24.61 12.76 -6.68
C LEU A 12 -23.90 11.86 -7.69
N PHE A 13 -24.01 12.15 -8.99
CA PHE A 13 -23.33 11.36 -10.02
C PHE A 13 -21.81 11.47 -9.89
N GLY A 14 -21.29 12.68 -9.68
CA GLY A 14 -19.87 12.92 -9.47
C GLY A 14 -19.32 12.18 -8.24
N GLY A 15 -20.04 12.22 -7.11
CA GLY A 15 -19.67 11.52 -5.88
C GLY A 15 -19.70 10.01 -6.03
N VAL A 16 -20.72 9.44 -6.68
CA VAL A 16 -20.80 7.99 -6.94
C VAL A 16 -19.67 7.54 -7.86
N THR A 17 -19.43 8.25 -8.97
CA THR A 17 -18.33 7.94 -9.90
C THR A 17 -16.98 8.05 -9.20
N ALA A 18 -16.75 9.12 -8.43
CA ALA A 18 -15.54 9.29 -7.65
C ALA A 18 -15.34 8.15 -6.64
N GLY A 19 -16.39 7.73 -5.95
CA GLY A 19 -16.35 6.61 -5.00
C GLY A 19 -15.99 5.28 -5.65
N ILE A 20 -16.58 4.97 -6.82
CA ILE A 20 -16.27 3.75 -7.59
C ILE A 20 -14.79 3.73 -7.99
N VAL A 21 -14.24 4.86 -8.44
CA VAL A 21 -12.82 4.96 -8.84
C VAL A 21 -11.88 4.94 -7.63
N ALA A 22 -12.28 5.53 -6.50
CA ALA A 22 -11.47 5.60 -5.30
C ALA A 22 -11.37 4.27 -4.53
N LEU A 23 -12.40 3.42 -4.61
CA LEU A 23 -12.48 2.19 -3.81
C LEU A 23 -11.30 1.22 -4.04
N PRO A 24 -10.92 0.87 -5.30
CA PRO A 24 -9.76 0.00 -5.53
C PRO A 24 -8.44 0.61 -5.01
N LEU A 25 -8.26 1.91 -5.19
CA LEU A 25 -7.07 2.63 -4.72
C LEU A 25 -6.98 2.61 -3.19
N ALA A 26 -8.10 2.85 -2.50
CA ALA A 26 -8.16 2.81 -1.04
C ALA A 26 -7.78 1.44 -0.47
N LEU A 27 -8.29 0.36 -1.04
CA LEU A 27 -7.96 -1.01 -0.62
C LEU A 27 -6.48 -1.33 -0.88
N ALA A 28 -5.97 -0.99 -2.07
CA ALA A 28 -4.58 -1.23 -2.45
C ALA A 28 -3.61 -0.47 -1.52
N PHE A 29 -3.89 0.79 -1.23
CA PHE A 29 -3.09 1.60 -0.32
C PHE A 29 -3.19 1.17 1.13
N GLY A 30 -4.37 0.71 1.59
CA GLY A 30 -4.52 0.08 2.91
C GLY A 30 -3.59 -1.13 3.07
N VAL A 31 -3.59 -2.04 2.11
CA VAL A 31 -2.68 -3.21 2.11
C VAL A 31 -1.22 -2.78 2.05
N SER A 32 -0.89 -1.80 1.20
CA SER A 32 0.48 -1.33 1.02
C SER A 32 1.04 -0.60 2.25
N SER A 33 0.16 -0.03 3.08
CA SER A 33 0.55 0.61 4.35
C SER A 33 0.93 -0.38 5.46
N GLY A 34 0.63 -1.68 5.29
CA GLY A 34 0.82 -2.70 6.33
C GLY A 34 -0.36 -2.86 7.30
N MET A 35 -1.36 -1.97 7.25
CA MET A 35 -2.55 -2.00 8.14
C MET A 35 -3.72 -2.83 7.58
N GLY A 36 -3.62 -3.25 6.32
CA GLY A 36 -4.65 -4.04 5.66
C GLY A 36 -5.72 -3.22 4.93
N PRO A 37 -6.58 -3.89 4.14
CA PRO A 37 -7.52 -3.22 3.25
C PRO A 37 -8.62 -2.45 3.98
N SER A 38 -9.04 -2.91 5.16
CA SER A 38 -10.04 -2.25 6.00
C SER A 38 -9.58 -0.86 6.44
N ALA A 39 -8.32 -0.72 6.86
CA ALA A 39 -7.75 0.56 7.27
C ALA A 39 -7.74 1.56 6.10
N GLY A 40 -7.42 1.11 4.89
CA GLY A 40 -7.48 1.94 3.68
C GLY A 40 -8.90 2.40 3.36
N LEU A 41 -9.89 1.52 3.48
CA LEU A 41 -11.30 1.83 3.26
C LEU A 41 -11.84 2.83 4.28
N TYR A 42 -11.65 2.57 5.58
CA TYR A 42 -12.05 3.50 6.64
C TYR A 42 -11.35 4.84 6.50
N GLY A 43 -10.04 4.84 6.22
CA GLY A 43 -9.26 6.04 5.97
C GLY A 43 -9.84 6.86 4.82
N ALA A 44 -10.16 6.24 3.68
CA ALA A 44 -10.77 6.93 2.55
C ALA A 44 -12.14 7.53 2.89
N ILE A 45 -13.01 6.80 3.59
CA ILE A 45 -14.34 7.28 4.01
C ILE A 45 -14.21 8.51 4.91
N PHE A 46 -13.44 8.42 6.00
CA PHE A 46 -13.34 9.50 6.98
C PHE A 46 -12.59 10.71 6.41
N ILE A 47 -11.51 10.51 5.65
CA ILE A 47 -10.79 11.60 5.00
C ILE A 47 -11.71 12.32 4.00
N SER A 48 -12.42 11.58 3.14
CA SER A 48 -13.34 12.17 2.16
C SER A 48 -14.44 12.98 2.86
N PHE A 49 -15.04 12.40 3.90
CA PHE A 49 -16.14 13.03 4.63
C PHE A 49 -15.70 14.33 5.33
N PHE A 50 -14.63 14.28 6.13
CA PHE A 50 -14.19 15.44 6.89
C PHE A 50 -13.53 16.50 6.02
N ALA A 51 -12.78 16.10 4.97
CA ALA A 51 -12.21 17.06 4.03
C ALA A 51 -13.28 17.74 3.17
N ALA A 52 -14.35 17.04 2.79
CA ALA A 52 -15.47 17.68 2.09
C ALA A 52 -16.26 18.63 3.01
N LEU A 53 -16.41 18.28 4.29
CA LEU A 53 -17.17 19.08 5.26
C LEU A 53 -16.42 20.35 5.70
N PHE A 54 -15.11 20.25 5.96
CA PHE A 54 -14.29 21.33 6.52
C PHE A 54 -13.30 21.94 5.52
N GLY A 55 -13.20 21.38 4.31
CA GLY A 55 -12.28 21.85 3.27
C GLY A 55 -12.71 23.16 2.61
N GLY A 56 -11.76 23.76 1.87
CA GLY A 56 -11.96 25.03 1.18
C GLY A 56 -12.21 24.92 -0.33
N THR A 57 -12.30 23.70 -0.88
CA THR A 57 -12.41 23.46 -2.33
C THR A 57 -13.60 22.56 -2.67
N ASN A 58 -14.57 23.09 -3.42
CA ASN A 58 -15.88 22.46 -3.63
C ASN A 58 -15.84 21.10 -4.37
N THR A 59 -14.86 20.89 -5.25
CA THR A 59 -14.77 19.69 -6.11
C THR A 59 -13.62 18.77 -5.74
N GLN A 60 -12.92 19.03 -4.63
CA GLN A 60 -11.76 18.26 -4.23
C GLN A 60 -12.16 16.92 -3.62
N ILE A 61 -11.75 15.83 -4.27
CA ILE A 61 -11.85 14.48 -3.71
C ILE A 61 -10.60 14.22 -2.87
N SER A 62 -10.79 13.83 -1.62
CA SER A 62 -9.70 13.56 -0.68
C SER A 62 -9.66 12.09 -0.32
N GLY A 63 -8.48 11.49 -0.26
CA GLY A 63 -8.33 10.07 0.08
C GLY A 63 -6.87 9.69 0.26
N PRO A 64 -6.57 8.41 0.57
CA PRO A 64 -5.20 7.93 0.64
C PRO A 64 -4.53 8.09 -0.72
N THR A 65 -3.30 8.60 -0.71
CA THR A 65 -2.49 8.78 -1.91
C THR A 65 -1.21 7.94 -1.82
N ALA A 66 -0.58 7.66 -2.96
CA ALA A 66 0.70 6.96 -3.00
C ALA A 66 1.78 7.57 -2.08
N PRO A 67 2.05 8.91 -2.11
CA PRO A 67 2.97 9.55 -1.17
C PRO A 67 2.63 9.29 0.30
N MET A 68 1.37 9.51 0.67
CA MET A 68 0.90 9.36 2.04
C MET A 68 1.08 7.92 2.50
N THR A 69 0.75 6.96 1.65
CA THR A 69 0.86 5.53 1.91
C THR A 69 2.31 5.10 2.09
N ALA A 70 3.22 5.58 1.24
CA ALA A 70 4.64 5.27 1.34
C ALA A 70 5.25 5.77 2.65
N VAL A 71 4.95 7.01 3.05
CA VAL A 71 5.42 7.56 4.34
C VAL A 71 4.77 6.81 5.51
N SER A 72 3.47 6.55 5.42
CA SER A 72 2.73 5.81 6.45
C SER A 72 3.31 4.43 6.67
N MET A 73 3.64 3.70 5.59
CA MET A 73 4.26 2.38 5.65
C MET A 73 5.57 2.41 6.44
N VAL A 74 6.47 3.36 6.15
CA VAL A 74 7.76 3.49 6.84
C VAL A 74 7.56 3.82 8.33
N VAL A 75 6.65 4.75 8.64
CA VAL A 75 6.36 5.13 10.03
C VAL A 75 5.74 3.96 10.80
N ILE A 76 4.76 3.27 10.22
CA ILE A 76 4.08 2.13 10.82
C ILE A 76 5.08 0.99 11.04
N ALA A 77 5.90 0.66 10.04
CA ALA A 77 6.94 -0.37 10.17
C ALA A 77 7.93 -0.03 11.29
N GLY A 78 8.35 1.24 11.41
CA GLY A 78 9.22 1.70 12.49
C GLY A 78 8.57 1.57 13.87
N ILE A 79 7.29 1.93 14.00
CA ILE A 79 6.55 1.81 15.27
C ILE A 79 6.35 0.34 15.62
N VAL A 80 6.01 -0.52 14.66
CA VAL A 80 5.86 -1.96 14.88
C VAL A 80 7.19 -2.57 15.32
N ALA A 81 8.30 -2.22 14.68
CA ALA A 81 9.64 -2.67 15.07
C ALA A 81 10.02 -2.22 16.49
N ALA A 82 9.62 -1.02 16.90
CA ALA A 82 9.84 -0.50 18.25
C ALA A 82 8.94 -1.15 19.33
N ASN A 83 7.94 -1.94 18.93
CA ASN A 83 6.98 -2.61 19.82
C ASN A 83 7.02 -4.14 19.62
N ASP A 84 8.22 -4.71 19.61
CA ASP A 84 8.49 -6.15 19.49
C ASP A 84 7.93 -6.81 18.21
N GLY A 85 7.71 -6.04 17.15
CA GLY A 85 7.08 -6.56 15.92
C GLY A 85 5.58 -6.83 16.06
N SER A 86 4.97 -6.54 17.20
CA SER A 86 3.53 -6.76 17.44
C SER A 86 2.71 -5.56 16.98
N LEU A 87 1.87 -5.78 15.96
CA LEU A 87 0.93 -4.76 15.49
C LEU A 87 -0.07 -4.37 16.58
N GLU A 88 -0.50 -5.30 17.42
CA GLU A 88 -1.44 -5.03 18.51
C GLU A 88 -0.85 -4.08 19.55
N LYS A 89 0.41 -4.30 19.96
CA LYS A 89 1.13 -3.38 20.86
C LYS A 89 1.41 -2.02 20.21
N ALA A 90 1.69 -2.02 18.91
CA ALA A 90 2.00 -0.82 18.14
C ALA A 90 0.77 0.06 17.83
N LEU A 91 -0.43 -0.53 17.77
CA LEU A 91 -1.64 0.13 17.31
C LEU A 91 -1.96 1.45 18.04
N PRO A 92 -1.92 1.52 19.39
CA PRO A 92 -2.15 2.79 20.10
C PRO A 92 -1.16 3.88 19.70
N ALA A 93 0.13 3.53 19.57
CA ALA A 93 1.17 4.48 19.16
C ALA A 93 0.96 4.97 17.72
N ILE A 94 0.62 4.06 16.79
CA ILE A 94 0.26 4.40 15.41
C ILE A 94 -0.89 5.41 15.41
N LEU A 95 -2.00 5.10 16.11
CA LEU A 95 -3.18 5.98 16.15
C LEU A 95 -2.85 7.36 16.73
N ILE A 96 -2.05 7.44 17.79
CA ILE A 96 -1.61 8.71 18.37
C ILE A 96 -0.77 9.52 17.38
N VAL A 97 0.17 8.89 16.67
CA VAL A 97 1.01 9.57 15.67
C VAL A 97 0.16 10.18 14.56
N PHE A 98 -0.80 9.43 14.02
CA PHE A 98 -1.70 9.93 12.97
C PHE A 98 -2.66 11.02 13.48
N LEU A 99 -3.16 10.89 14.72
CA LEU A 99 -3.96 11.93 15.37
C LEU A 99 -3.17 13.23 15.54
N LEU A 100 -1.95 13.14 16.06
CA LEU A 100 -1.06 14.29 16.23
C LEU A 100 -0.72 14.93 14.88
N ALA A 101 -0.46 14.14 13.84
CA ALA A 101 -0.24 14.64 12.49
C ALA A 101 -1.45 15.46 12.00
N GLY A 102 -2.68 14.97 12.21
CA GLY A 102 -3.90 15.70 11.88
C GLY A 102 -4.07 17.00 12.69
N LEU A 103 -3.81 16.96 14.00
CA LEU A 103 -3.85 18.16 14.86
C LEU A 103 -2.80 19.19 14.44
N MET A 104 -1.59 18.74 14.09
CA MET A 104 -0.54 19.62 13.55
C MET A 104 -0.97 20.22 12.21
N GLN A 105 -1.58 19.45 11.32
CA GLN A 105 -2.11 19.97 10.05
C GLN A 105 -3.17 21.04 10.27
N ILE A 106 -4.09 20.85 11.23
CA ILE A 106 -5.08 21.86 11.62
C ILE A 106 -4.36 23.11 12.14
N GLY A 107 -3.40 22.96 13.06
CA GLY A 107 -2.62 24.08 13.60
C GLY A 107 -1.87 24.87 12.53
N LEU A 108 -1.19 24.18 11.61
CA LEU A 108 -0.51 24.79 10.46
C LEU A 108 -1.50 25.50 9.52
N GLY A 109 -2.71 24.96 9.36
CA GLY A 109 -3.79 25.58 8.62
C GLY A 109 -4.26 26.90 9.25
N LEU A 110 -4.44 26.92 10.57
CA LEU A 110 -4.86 28.11 11.32
C LEU A 110 -3.82 29.24 11.29
N ILE A 111 -2.53 28.89 11.36
CA ILE A 111 -1.42 29.86 11.24
C ILE A 111 -1.24 30.34 9.79
N GLY A 112 -1.91 29.70 8.82
CA GLY A 112 -1.87 30.09 7.41
C GLY A 112 -0.62 29.60 6.68
N VAL A 113 0.08 28.59 7.22
CA VAL A 113 1.28 28.01 6.60
C VAL A 113 0.97 27.41 5.22
N GLY A 114 -0.28 26.96 5.00
CA GLY A 114 -0.74 26.48 3.70
C GLY A 114 -0.55 27.48 2.55
N LYS A 115 -0.52 28.79 2.83
CA LYS A 115 -0.25 29.82 1.81
C LYS A 115 1.14 29.71 1.20
N TYR A 116 2.10 29.11 1.91
CA TYR A 116 3.46 28.96 1.43
C TYR A 116 3.66 27.77 0.49
N ILE A 117 2.70 26.83 0.43
CA ILE A 117 2.73 25.69 -0.51
C ILE A 117 2.84 26.18 -1.96
N ARG A 118 2.28 27.36 -2.27
CA ARG A 118 2.38 27.99 -3.60
C ARG A 118 3.81 28.35 -4.03
N TYR A 119 4.77 28.41 -3.08
CA TYR A 119 6.17 28.71 -3.37
C TYR A 119 7.00 27.47 -3.68
N ILE A 120 6.43 26.26 -3.56
CA ILE A 120 7.12 25.04 -3.98
C ILE A 120 7.32 25.12 -5.50
N PRO A 121 8.56 25.09 -6.00
CA PRO A 121 8.81 25.19 -7.44
C PRO A 121 8.12 24.06 -8.21
N TYR A 122 7.54 24.38 -9.36
CA TYR A 122 6.93 23.40 -10.26
C TYR A 122 7.86 22.20 -10.57
N PRO A 123 9.18 22.38 -10.81
CA PRO A 123 10.09 21.25 -11.03
C PRO A 123 10.13 20.24 -9.87
N VAL A 124 9.96 20.69 -8.62
CA VAL A 124 9.98 19.80 -7.44
C VAL A 124 8.71 18.95 -7.41
N VAL A 125 7.54 19.57 -7.58
CA VAL A 125 6.26 18.85 -7.58
C VAL A 125 6.19 17.89 -8.77
N SER A 126 6.56 18.35 -9.96
CA SER A 126 6.60 17.54 -11.17
C SER A 126 7.55 16.35 -11.02
N GLY A 127 8.80 16.59 -10.60
CA GLY A 127 9.79 15.55 -10.39
C GLY A 127 9.36 14.50 -9.36
N PHE A 128 8.74 14.93 -8.26
CA PHE A 128 8.20 14.04 -7.24
C PHE A 128 7.08 13.14 -7.80
N MET A 129 6.13 13.71 -8.52
CA MET A 129 5.03 12.95 -9.13
C MET A 129 5.53 11.98 -10.21
N THR A 130 6.50 12.40 -11.03
CA THR A 130 7.15 11.54 -12.02
C THR A 130 7.88 10.38 -11.35
N ALA A 131 8.63 10.62 -10.26
CA ALA A 131 9.32 9.57 -9.53
C ALA A 131 8.35 8.51 -8.99
N ILE A 132 7.22 8.93 -8.41
CA ILE A 132 6.17 8.00 -7.96
C ILE A 132 5.58 7.21 -9.14
N GLY A 133 5.30 7.87 -10.26
CA GLY A 133 4.84 7.20 -11.48
C GLY A 133 5.81 6.11 -11.94
N VAL A 134 7.12 6.40 -11.94
CA VAL A 134 8.16 5.42 -12.28
C VAL A 134 8.22 4.29 -11.26
N ILE A 135 8.14 4.57 -9.95
CA ILE A 135 8.11 3.55 -8.89
C ILE A 135 6.92 2.60 -9.12
N ILE A 136 5.73 3.13 -9.39
CA ILE A 136 4.54 2.33 -9.68
C ILE A 136 4.77 1.49 -10.93
N LEU A 137 5.21 2.09 -12.04
CA LEU A 137 5.46 1.35 -13.28
C LEU A 137 6.42 0.18 -13.08
N VAL A 138 7.56 0.42 -12.43
CA VAL A 138 8.57 -0.63 -12.20
C VAL A 138 8.04 -1.73 -11.29
N THR A 139 7.35 -1.38 -10.21
CA THR A 139 6.81 -2.37 -9.26
C THR A 139 5.64 -3.18 -9.85
N GLN A 140 4.93 -2.64 -10.84
CA GLN A 140 3.87 -3.36 -11.55
C GLN A 140 4.37 -4.26 -12.70
N VAL A 141 5.65 -4.21 -13.07
CA VAL A 141 6.20 -5.09 -14.12
C VAL A 141 6.09 -6.56 -13.73
N LEU A 142 6.44 -6.93 -12.50
CA LEU A 142 6.40 -8.34 -12.09
C LEU A 142 4.98 -8.92 -12.09
N PRO A 143 3.96 -8.29 -11.46
CA PRO A 143 2.57 -8.74 -11.57
C PRO A 143 2.05 -8.70 -13.01
N ALA A 144 2.45 -7.72 -13.82
CA ALA A 144 2.04 -7.66 -15.23
C ALA A 144 2.59 -8.85 -16.04
N MET A 145 3.74 -9.41 -15.66
CA MET A 145 4.29 -10.63 -16.25
C MET A 145 3.72 -11.92 -15.62
N GLY A 146 2.82 -11.78 -14.64
CA GLY A 146 2.29 -12.85 -13.80
C GLY A 146 3.36 -13.59 -13.00
N TYR A 147 4.44 -12.89 -12.66
CA TYR A 147 5.51 -13.43 -11.83
C TYR A 147 5.34 -12.95 -10.39
N TYR A 148 5.11 -13.91 -9.49
CA TYR A 148 4.97 -13.67 -8.06
C TYR A 148 6.15 -14.28 -7.30
N PRO A 149 7.07 -13.48 -6.73
CA PRO A 149 8.26 -13.97 -6.03
C PRO A 149 7.99 -15.00 -4.92
N LYS A 150 6.82 -14.90 -4.27
CA LYS A 150 6.36 -15.82 -3.23
C LYS A 150 5.98 -17.22 -3.76
N GLU A 151 5.78 -17.37 -5.07
CA GLU A 151 5.40 -18.61 -5.75
C GLU A 151 6.58 -19.26 -6.49
N ASP A 152 7.69 -18.54 -6.66
CA ASP A 152 8.95 -19.08 -7.20
C ASP A 152 9.64 -19.97 -6.15
N ALA A 153 9.51 -21.29 -6.31
CA ALA A 153 10.07 -22.27 -5.38
C ALA A 153 11.59 -22.14 -5.22
N GLU A 154 12.34 -21.84 -6.28
CA GLU A 154 13.79 -21.68 -6.20
C GLU A 154 14.17 -20.44 -5.39
N LEU A 155 13.44 -19.34 -5.60
CA LEU A 155 13.65 -18.11 -4.86
C LEU A 155 13.28 -18.30 -3.39
N VAL A 156 12.13 -18.91 -3.10
CA VAL A 156 11.66 -19.19 -1.73
C VAL A 156 12.64 -20.10 -1.00
N ASN A 157 13.17 -21.15 -1.66
CA ASN A 157 14.14 -22.04 -1.06
C ASN A 157 15.44 -21.33 -0.65
N LYS A 158 15.84 -20.27 -1.36
CA LYS A 158 16.99 -19.45 -0.99
C LYS A 158 16.79 -18.72 0.35
N TYR A 159 15.55 -18.40 0.70
CA TYR A 159 15.20 -17.71 1.95
C TYR A 159 14.89 -18.65 3.11
N LYS A 160 14.84 -19.99 2.90
CA LYS A 160 14.61 -20.96 3.98
C LYS A 160 15.55 -20.81 5.19
N PRO A 161 16.88 -20.66 5.02
CA PRO A 161 17.78 -20.50 6.17
C PRO A 161 17.51 -19.23 6.97
N GLN A 162 17.16 -18.14 6.29
CA GLN A 162 16.83 -16.86 6.93
C GLN A 162 15.46 -16.93 7.62
N ALA A 163 14.52 -17.70 7.07
CA ALA A 163 13.23 -17.96 7.71
C ALA A 163 13.41 -18.75 9.02
N GLU A 164 14.26 -19.77 9.03
CA GLU A 164 14.59 -20.53 10.24
C GLU A 164 15.22 -19.64 11.33
N GLU A 165 16.13 -18.75 10.95
CA GLU A 165 16.74 -17.77 11.87
C GLU A 165 15.69 -16.85 12.51
N ILE A 166 14.78 -16.29 11.70
CA ILE A 166 13.73 -15.40 12.19
C ILE A 166 12.72 -16.13 13.09
N ILE A 167 12.35 -17.36 12.74
CA ILE A 167 11.46 -18.18 13.56
C ILE A 167 12.11 -18.45 14.92
N LEU A 168 13.39 -18.82 14.94
CA LEU A 168 14.12 -19.05 16.19
C LEU A 168 14.22 -17.76 17.02
N ASP A 169 14.56 -16.63 16.41
CA ASP A 169 14.62 -15.32 17.09
C ASP A 169 13.25 -14.94 17.68
N ASN A 170 12.15 -15.19 16.97
CA ASN A 170 10.79 -14.95 17.48
C ASN A 170 10.47 -15.84 18.68
N ILE A 171 10.82 -17.13 18.65
CA ILE A 171 10.65 -18.05 19.80
C ILE A 171 11.41 -17.50 21.02
N LEU A 172 12.67 -17.10 20.83
CA LEU A 172 13.49 -16.57 21.92
C LEU A 172 12.91 -15.26 22.50
N LYS A 173 12.39 -14.38 21.65
CA LYS A 173 11.72 -13.13 22.08
C LYS A 173 10.44 -13.40 22.86
N GLU A 174 9.63 -14.37 22.43
CA GLU A 174 8.43 -14.78 23.17
C GLU A 174 8.80 -15.35 24.55
N GLU A 175 9.79 -16.25 24.60
CA GLU A 175 10.28 -16.82 25.85
C GLU A 175 10.85 -15.75 26.80
N ALA A 176 11.57 -14.76 26.26
CA ALA A 176 12.05 -13.63 27.04
C ALA A 176 10.91 -12.77 27.59
N GLY A 177 9.87 -12.51 26.78
CA GLY A 177 8.69 -11.75 27.19
C GLY A 177 7.83 -12.46 28.25
N GLU A 178 7.82 -13.79 28.23
CA GLU A 178 7.17 -14.63 29.24
C GLU A 178 8.05 -14.85 30.49
N GLY A 179 9.31 -14.40 30.48
CA GLY A 179 10.26 -14.59 31.58
C GLY A 179 10.75 -16.03 31.77
N ILE A 180 10.60 -16.88 30.74
CA ILE A 180 10.95 -18.30 30.75
C ILE A 180 12.25 -18.59 29.99
N LEU A 181 12.82 -17.62 29.27
CA LEU A 181 14.09 -17.78 28.56
C LEU A 181 15.24 -17.95 29.55
N VAL A 182 15.90 -19.11 29.51
CA VAL A 182 17.06 -19.42 30.34
C VAL A 182 18.26 -19.71 29.44
N LEU A 183 19.34 -18.94 29.59
CA LEU A 183 20.55 -19.10 28.75
C LEU A 183 21.25 -20.45 28.93
N GLU A 184 21.04 -21.09 30.07
CA GLU A 184 21.67 -22.36 30.45
C GLU A 184 20.83 -23.57 30.00
N ASP A 185 19.54 -23.37 29.71
CA ASP A 185 18.59 -24.43 29.38
C ASP A 185 17.59 -24.02 28.29
N PHE A 186 17.83 -24.55 27.08
CA PHE A 186 16.99 -24.34 25.91
C PHE A 186 15.92 -25.43 25.74
N GLU A 187 15.57 -26.22 26.76
CA GLU A 187 14.56 -27.29 26.64
C GLU A 187 13.21 -26.74 26.14
N GLN A 188 12.79 -25.56 26.64
CA GLN A 188 11.58 -24.88 26.15
C GLN A 188 11.71 -24.45 24.70
N THR A 189 12.84 -23.85 24.32
CA THR A 189 13.10 -23.41 22.95
C THR A 189 13.06 -24.60 21.99
N ILE A 190 13.68 -25.72 22.35
CA ILE A 190 13.66 -26.96 21.56
C ILE A 190 12.22 -27.48 21.45
N LYS A 191 11.45 -27.45 22.54
CA LYS A 191 10.04 -27.89 22.56
C LYS A 191 9.14 -27.00 21.70
N ARG A 192 9.37 -25.68 21.68
CA ARG A 192 8.64 -24.73 20.82
C ARG A 192 9.07 -24.87 19.36
N ALA A 193 10.37 -24.93 19.09
CA ALA A 193 10.91 -25.16 17.75
C ALA A 193 10.43 -26.49 17.16
N GLY A 194 10.33 -27.55 17.99
CA GLY A 194 9.79 -28.85 17.58
C GLY A 194 8.29 -28.84 17.21
N LYS A 195 7.54 -27.78 17.54
CA LYS A 195 6.15 -27.59 17.09
C LYS A 195 6.06 -26.86 15.75
N ILE A 196 7.14 -26.23 15.29
CA ILE A 196 7.16 -25.53 14.01
C ILE A 196 7.16 -26.56 12.89
N THR A 197 6.21 -26.42 11.97
CA THR A 197 6.07 -27.33 10.83
C THR A 197 6.91 -26.84 9.64
N GLU A 198 7.20 -27.73 8.69
CA GLU A 198 7.83 -27.33 7.42
C GLU A 198 6.96 -26.32 6.64
N GLU A 199 5.64 -26.38 6.82
CA GLU A 199 4.70 -25.44 6.22
C GLU A 199 4.86 -24.03 6.80
N ASP A 200 5.09 -23.90 8.12
CA ASP A 200 5.35 -22.61 8.77
C ASP A 200 6.66 -21.99 8.28
N MET A 201 7.71 -22.80 8.15
CA MET A 201 9.00 -22.35 7.60
C MET A 201 8.87 -21.90 6.13
N LEU A 202 8.12 -22.65 5.33
CA LEU A 202 7.82 -22.27 3.95
C LEU A 202 7.02 -20.98 3.87
N LYS A 203 6.04 -20.80 4.75
CA LYS A 203 5.23 -19.58 4.81
C LYS A 203 6.09 -18.36 5.15
N GLU A 204 7.00 -18.48 6.11
CA GLU A 204 7.92 -17.41 6.47
C GLU A 204 8.91 -17.12 5.34
N ALA A 205 9.49 -18.15 4.72
CA ALA A 205 10.37 -18.00 3.56
C ALA A 205 9.66 -17.31 2.37
N ARG A 206 8.37 -17.59 2.15
CA ARG A 206 7.56 -16.89 1.14
C ARG A 206 7.34 -15.42 1.49
N THR A 207 7.12 -15.11 2.76
CA THR A 207 6.99 -13.74 3.26
C THR A 207 8.27 -12.96 3.04
N LEU A 208 9.43 -13.55 3.36
CA LEU A 208 10.74 -12.95 3.11
C LEU A 208 11.01 -12.77 1.63
N ALA A 209 10.76 -13.79 0.82
CA ALA A 209 10.90 -13.70 -0.63
C ALA A 209 10.06 -12.54 -1.19
N LYS A 210 8.82 -12.35 -0.71
CA LYS A 210 7.97 -11.22 -1.10
C LYS A 210 8.52 -9.87 -0.61
N SER A 211 8.98 -9.79 0.63
CA SER A 211 9.46 -8.55 1.26
C SER A 211 10.74 -8.05 0.58
N GLU A 212 11.74 -8.92 0.42
CA GLU A 212 13.06 -8.61 -0.16
C GLU A 212 13.00 -8.29 -1.66
N THR A 213 11.93 -8.71 -2.33
CA THR A 213 11.71 -8.43 -3.76
C THR A 213 10.71 -7.31 -4.00
N SER A 214 10.17 -6.73 -2.93
CA SER A 214 9.29 -5.57 -3.02
C SER A 214 10.06 -4.29 -3.36
N GLY A 215 9.33 -3.28 -3.82
CA GLY A 215 9.91 -1.99 -4.21
C GLY A 215 10.70 -2.04 -5.53
N VAL A 216 11.30 -0.91 -5.90
CA VAL A 216 11.97 -0.72 -7.20
C VAL A 216 13.21 -1.60 -7.32
N VAL A 217 14.05 -1.62 -6.28
CA VAL A 217 15.32 -2.38 -6.30
C VAL A 217 15.05 -3.88 -6.35
N GLY A 218 14.10 -4.38 -5.54
CA GLY A 218 13.68 -5.77 -5.53
C GLY A 218 13.11 -6.20 -6.88
N ALA A 219 12.24 -5.38 -7.47
CA ALA A 219 11.66 -5.64 -8.79
C ALA A 219 12.74 -5.76 -9.89
N ILE A 220 13.71 -4.84 -9.92
CA ILE A 220 14.80 -4.88 -10.90
C ILE A 220 15.70 -6.10 -10.69
N LYS A 221 16.02 -6.45 -9.44
CA LYS A 221 16.90 -7.58 -9.10
C LYS A 221 16.32 -8.92 -9.55
N VAL A 222 15.00 -9.07 -9.49
CA VAL A 222 14.30 -10.32 -9.83
C VAL A 222 13.75 -10.33 -11.25
N LEU A 223 13.78 -9.19 -11.95
CA LEU A 223 13.36 -9.08 -13.35
C LEU A 223 13.95 -10.18 -14.27
N PRO A 224 15.25 -10.56 -14.19
CA PRO A 224 15.78 -11.63 -15.04
C PRO A 224 15.07 -12.98 -14.82
N ARG A 225 14.71 -13.30 -13.57
CA ARG A 225 13.95 -14.51 -13.24
C ARG A 225 12.52 -14.43 -13.73
N ALA A 226 11.91 -13.25 -13.63
CA ALA A 226 10.55 -13.01 -14.13
C ALA A 226 10.47 -13.19 -15.65
N ILE A 227 11.48 -12.75 -16.40
CA ILE A 227 11.56 -12.93 -17.85
C ILE A 227 11.67 -14.42 -18.24
N GLN A 228 12.29 -15.24 -17.39
CA GLN A 228 12.39 -16.68 -17.63
C GLN A 228 11.07 -17.42 -17.29
N ASN A 229 10.31 -16.90 -16.33
CA ASN A 229 9.09 -17.53 -15.80
C ASN A 229 7.84 -16.67 -16.06
N ILE A 230 7.64 -16.25 -17.31
CA ILE A 230 6.49 -15.42 -17.69
C ILE A 230 5.21 -16.27 -17.71
N ASN A 231 4.18 -15.80 -17.01
CA ASN A 231 2.83 -16.28 -17.24
C ASN A 231 2.22 -15.52 -18.43
N TRP A 232 2.26 -16.14 -19.62
CA TRP A 232 1.78 -15.53 -20.85
C TRP A 232 0.30 -15.14 -20.80
N LEU A 233 -0.53 -15.86 -20.03
CA LEU A 233 -1.94 -15.54 -19.88
C LEU A 233 -2.09 -14.18 -19.18
N GLU A 234 -1.44 -14.00 -18.03
CA GLU A 234 -1.49 -12.75 -17.27
C GLU A 234 -0.86 -11.59 -18.04
N LEU A 235 0.25 -11.83 -18.74
CA LEU A 235 0.88 -10.81 -19.57
C LEU A 235 -0.02 -10.35 -20.71
N ILE A 236 -0.66 -11.28 -21.42
CA ILE A 236 -1.61 -10.94 -22.48
C ILE A 236 -2.82 -10.20 -21.90
N LEU A 237 -3.35 -10.62 -20.75
CA LEU A 237 -4.46 -9.95 -20.08
C LEU A 237 -4.09 -8.52 -19.65
N ALA A 238 -2.90 -8.32 -19.09
CA ALA A 238 -2.39 -7.02 -18.71
C ALA A 238 -2.23 -6.10 -19.94
N LEU A 239 -1.60 -6.59 -21.00
CA LEU A 239 -1.42 -5.85 -22.25
C LEU A 239 -2.77 -5.54 -22.93
N ALA A 240 -3.69 -6.50 -22.97
CA ALA A 240 -5.04 -6.30 -23.50
C ALA A 240 -5.80 -5.24 -22.70
N THR A 241 -5.67 -5.23 -21.37
CA THR A 241 -6.28 -4.21 -20.52
C THR A 241 -5.72 -2.82 -20.83
N ILE A 242 -4.40 -2.69 -21.00
CA ILE A 242 -3.76 -1.44 -21.40
C ILE A 242 -4.26 -1.00 -22.79
N ILE A 243 -4.31 -1.91 -23.76
CA ILE A 243 -4.81 -1.63 -25.12
C ILE A 243 -6.28 -1.21 -25.07
N ILE A 244 -7.11 -1.83 -24.24
CA ILE A 244 -8.51 -1.42 -24.08
C ILE A 244 -8.55 -0.02 -23.49
N ILE A 245 -7.91 0.24 -22.34
CA ILE A 245 -8.00 1.56 -21.69
C ILE A 245 -7.52 2.69 -22.61
N TYR A 246 -6.37 2.53 -23.27
CA TYR A 246 -5.80 3.58 -24.12
C TYR A 246 -6.35 3.58 -25.55
N GLY A 247 -6.68 2.41 -26.10
CA GLY A 247 -7.23 2.25 -27.44
C GLY A 247 -8.71 2.65 -27.52
N PHE A 248 -9.50 2.42 -26.47
CA PHE A 248 -10.92 2.77 -26.42
C PHE A 248 -11.15 4.29 -26.51
N LYS A 249 -10.23 5.09 -25.95
CA LYS A 249 -10.23 6.56 -26.13
C LYS A 249 -10.09 6.99 -27.60
N LYS A 250 -9.41 6.20 -28.43
CA LYS A 250 -9.22 6.45 -29.87
C LYS A 250 -10.36 5.87 -30.72
N ILE A 251 -11.11 4.91 -30.20
CA ILE A 251 -12.29 4.32 -30.86
C ILE A 251 -13.53 5.19 -30.62
N THR A 252 -13.68 5.77 -29.43
CA THR A 252 -14.82 6.63 -29.05
C THR A 252 -14.82 7.99 -29.75
N THR A 253 -13.71 8.47 -30.29
CA THR A 253 -13.73 9.62 -31.22
C THR A 253 -14.48 9.34 -32.53
N THR A 254 -14.79 8.07 -32.82
CA THR A 254 -15.52 7.63 -34.02
C THR A 254 -16.98 7.26 -33.72
N ILE A 255 -17.36 7.13 -32.44
CA ILE A 255 -18.71 6.72 -32.00
C ILE A 255 -19.41 7.96 -31.38
N PRO A 256 -20.65 8.29 -31.78
CA PRO A 256 -21.38 9.44 -31.23
C PRO A 256 -21.45 9.39 -29.70
N SER A 257 -21.21 10.52 -29.04
CA SER A 257 -21.13 10.68 -27.57
C SER A 257 -22.36 10.21 -26.79
N ALA A 258 -23.49 9.98 -27.47
CA ALA A 258 -24.70 9.41 -26.88
C ALA A 258 -24.58 7.91 -26.52
N LEU A 259 -23.61 7.18 -27.08
CA LEU A 259 -23.39 5.75 -26.84
C LEU A 259 -22.17 5.45 -25.94
N SER A 260 -21.33 6.44 -25.63
CA SER A 260 -20.14 6.28 -24.79
C SER A 260 -20.43 6.65 -23.34
N LEU A 261 -21.15 5.77 -22.62
CA LEU A 261 -21.48 5.94 -21.19
C LEU A 261 -20.29 5.68 -20.25
N ILE A 262 -19.08 5.51 -20.78
CA ILE A 262 -17.87 5.19 -20.01
C ILE A 262 -16.77 6.17 -20.43
N HIS A 263 -16.74 7.34 -19.79
CA HIS A 263 -15.52 8.12 -19.67
C HIS A 263 -14.88 7.71 -18.33
N ILE A 264 -13.86 6.85 -18.42
CA ILE A 264 -12.87 6.61 -17.34
C ILE A 264 -11.80 7.69 -17.45
#